data_AF-A0A949QZ39-F1
#
_entry.id   AF-A0A949QZ39-F1
#
_cell.length_a   1.000
_cell.length_b   1.000
_cell.length_c   1.000
_cell.angle_alpha   90.00
_cell.angle_beta   90.00
_cell.angle_gamma   90.00
#
_symmetry.space_group_name_H-M   'P 1'
#
loop_
_entity.id
_entity.type
_entity.pdbx_description
1 polymer ?
#
loop_
_entity_poly.entity_id
_entity_poly.type
_entity_poly.pdbx_seq_one_letter_code
_entity_poly.pdbx_strand_id
1 'polypeptide(L)' 'MTRRIFIDPVPHLEGHARVEILLDGQGNAANSYSQILELRGFERF' A
#
# COMPACT_ATOMS: atom_id res chain seq x y z
N MET A 1 10.63 16.13 -9.51
CA MET A 1 9.80 15.01 -10.02
C MET A 1 9.29 14.24 -8.81
N THR A 2 7.98 14.07 -8.68
CA THR A 2 7.39 13.27 -7.59
C THR A 2 7.56 11.79 -7.92
N ARG A 3 8.32 11.06 -7.10
CA ARG A 3 8.60 9.63 -7.31
C ARG A 3 7.60 8.79 -6.50
N ARG A 4 7.07 7.74 -7.13
CA ARG A 4 6.19 6.76 -6.49
C ARG A 4 6.89 5.41 -6.39
N ILE A 5 6.77 4.77 -5.23
CA ILE A 5 7.25 3.41 -4.97
C ILE A 5 6.02 2.55 -4.66
N PHE A 6 5.94 1.40 -5.31
CA PHE A 6 4.91 0.39 -5.05
C PHE A 6 5.56 -0.85 -4.43
N ILE A 7 4.91 -1.38 -3.41
CA ILE A 7 5.21 -2.70 -2.84
C ILE A 7 3.97 -3.55 -3.08
N ASP A 8 4.07 -4.46 -4.05
CA ASP A 8 2.99 -5.36 -4.47
C ASP A 8 3.56 -6.67 -5.04
N PRO A 9 3.29 -7.83 -4.41
CA PRO A 9 2.59 -7.99 -3.14
C PRO A 9 3.48 -7.56 -1.95
N VAL A 10 2.86 -7.23 -0.82
CA VAL A 10 3.60 -7.05 0.44
C VAL A 10 4.08 -8.41 0.94
N PRO A 11 5.40 -8.67 1.02
CA PRO A 11 5.91 -9.97 1.43
C PRO A 11 5.78 -10.16 2.96
N HIS A 12 5.71 -11.43 3.40
CA HIS A 12 5.57 -11.81 4.82
C HIS A 12 4.31 -11.25 5.52
N LEU A 13 3.29 -10.89 4.74
CA LEU A 13 1.97 -10.51 5.22
C LEU A 13 1.02 -11.70 5.07
N GLU A 14 0.16 -11.94 6.06
CA GLU A 14 -0.99 -12.83 5.91
C GLU A 14 -2.12 -12.07 5.19
N GLY A 15 -2.65 -12.64 4.10
CA GLY A 15 -3.60 -11.98 3.20
C GLY A 15 -2.93 -11.15 2.08
N HIS A 16 -3.71 -10.29 1.42
CA HIS A 16 -3.26 -9.49 0.29
C HIS A 16 -3.38 -7.98 0.54
N ALA A 17 -2.25 -7.29 0.41
CA ALA A 17 -2.20 -5.84 0.45
C ALA A 17 -1.19 -5.29 -0.57
N ARG A 18 -1.36 -4.00 -0.87
CA ARG A 18 -0.41 -3.17 -1.60
C ARG A 18 -0.09 -1.93 -0.78
N VAL A 19 1.17 -1.49 -0.83
CA VAL A 19 1.59 -0.20 -0.26
C VAL A 19 2.09 0.72 -1.35
N GLU A 20 1.60 1.97 -1.35
CA GLU A 20 2.11 3.05 -2.19
C GLU A 20 2.83 4.08 -1.31
N ILE A 21 4.04 4.48 -1.71
CA ILE A 21 4.84 5.52 -1.05
C ILE A 21 5.11 6.63 -2.05
N LEU A 22 4.76 7.86 -1.68
CA LEU A 22 5.05 9.08 -2.43
C LEU A 22 6.27 9.76 -1.82
N LEU A 23 7.28 10.03 -2.64
CA LEU A 23 8.47 10.75 -2.21
C LEU A 23 8.40 12.24 -2.55
N ASP A 24 8.91 13.07 -1.65
CA ASP A 24 9.15 14.49 -1.88
C ASP A 24 10.39 14.73 -2.76
N GLY A 25 10.73 16.01 -2.98
CA GLY A 25 11.89 16.39 -3.79
C GLY A 25 13.25 16.04 -3.18
N GLN A 26 13.32 15.73 -1.88
CA GLN A 26 14.52 15.31 -1.16
C GLN A 26 14.63 13.78 -1.05
N GLY A 27 13.60 13.05 -1.51
CA GLY A 27 13.53 11.60 -1.43
C GLY A 27 12.94 11.08 -0.11
N ASN A 28 12.41 11.94 0.76
CA ASN A 28 11.71 11.51 1.97
C ASN A 28 10.29 11.07 1.63
N ALA A 29 9.72 10.16 2.44
CA ALA A 29 8.33 9.79 2.32
C ALA A 29 7.43 10.99 2.68
N ALA A 30 6.76 11.55 1.68
CA ALA A 30 5.77 12.59 1.85
C ALA A 30 4.44 11.98 2.36
N ASN A 31 3.99 10.90 1.72
CA ASN A 31 2.77 10.17 2.05
C ASN A 31 2.97 8.66 1.85
N SER A 32 2.13 7.86 2.52
CA SER A 32 1.98 6.43 2.25
C SER A 32 0.52 6.00 2.32
N TYR A 33 0.17 4.98 1.55
CA TYR A 33 -1.18 4.40 1.54
C TYR A 33 -1.08 2.88 1.67
N SER A 34 -1.92 2.31 2.52
CA SER A 34 -2.14 0.86 2.60
C SER A 34 -3.47 0.52 1.93
N GLN A 35 -3.43 -0.41 1.00
CA GLN A 35 -4.59 -0.86 0.24
C GLN A 35 -4.87 -2.31 0.58
N ILE A 36 -6.01 -2.55 1.22
CA ILE A 36 -6.54 -3.90 1.40
C ILE A 36 -7.17 -4.32 0.07
N LEU A 37 -6.61 -5.35 -0.55
CA LEU A 37 -7.03 -5.77 -1.90
C LEU A 37 -8.19 -6.78 -1.87
N GLU A 38 -8.49 -7.34 -0.70
CA GLU A 38 -9.53 -8.34 -0.53
C GLU A 38 -10.58 -7.90 0.49
N LEU A 39 -11.86 -8.07 0.11
CA LEU A 39 -12.98 -7.92 1.01
C LEU A 39 -13.84 -9.18 0.90
N ARG A 40 -13.96 -9.92 2.00
CA ARG A 40 -14.80 -11.12 2.05
C ARG A 40 -16.25 -10.76 2.32
N GLY A 41 -16.52 -9.92 3.31
CA GLY A 41 -17.87 -9.45 3.64
C GLY A 41 -18.55 -10.15 4.83
N PHE A 42 -17.77 -10.77 5.75
CA PHE A 42 -18.14 -11.26 7.11
C PHE A 42 -19.58 -10.98 7.60
N GLU A 43 -19.90 -9.70 7.57
CA GLU A 43 -20.91 -9.05 8.39
C GLU A 43 -22.34 -9.26 7.91
N ARG A 44 -22.53 -9.83 6.71
CA ARG A 44 -23.87 -10.02 6.09
C ARG A 44 -24.21 -11.46 5.75
N PHE A 45 -23.46 -12.42 6.28
CA PHE A 45 -23.67 -13.85 6.03
C PHE A 45 -24.45 -14.54 7.14
#